data_AF-A0A2E9KWL5-F1
#
_entry.id   AF-A0A2E9KWL5-F1
#
_cell.length_a   1.000
_cell.length_b   1.000
_cell.length_c   1.000
_cell.angle_alpha   90.00
_cell.angle_beta   90.00
_cell.angle_gamma   90.00
#
_symmetry.space_group_name_H-M   'P 1'
#
loop_
_entity.id
_entity.type
_entity.pdbx_description
1 polymer ?
#
loop_
_entity_poly.entity_id
_entity_poly.type
_entity_poly.pdbx_seq_one_letter_code
_entity_poly.pdbx_strand_id
1 'polypeptide(L)'
;MRFFVTKDLNKNSALKLIIFFALIFFIGLIITNFLFMYKIGFTPSSVIEYYLGNPDVFREPKSYGSLVEETHFHLFAMGIILMTLNHLMLFSNLKNSHKVLIIIISFTSCLLDISSSWLVRYVSSSFSLLKVTSMIVEQVFLLLLIIIITQSIFLKNQKEEVTYK
;
A
#
# COMPACT_ATOMS: atom_id res chain seq x y z
N MET A 1 18.57 -2.05 -33.60
CA MET A 1 17.75 -0.83 -33.43
C MET A 1 17.62 -0.54 -31.94
N ARG A 2 18.36 0.43 -31.42
CA ARG A 2 18.36 0.85 -30.02
C ARG A 2 17.63 2.19 -29.95
N PHE A 3 16.31 2.15 -30.19
CA PHE A 3 15.50 3.34 -30.05
C PHE A 3 15.50 3.77 -28.59
N PHE A 4 16.00 4.98 -28.39
CA PHE A 4 15.98 5.81 -27.19
C PHE A 4 14.69 5.63 -26.36
N VAL A 5 14.68 4.64 -25.47
CA VAL A 5 13.83 4.67 -24.28
C VAL A 5 14.48 5.70 -23.37
N THR A 6 13.98 6.94 -23.44
CA THR A 6 14.42 8.02 -22.57
C THR A 6 14.20 7.59 -21.12
N LYS A 7 15.30 7.24 -20.45
CA LYS A 7 15.40 7.03 -19.00
C LYS A 7 15.06 8.28 -18.19
N ASP A 8 14.83 9.40 -18.85
CA ASP A 8 14.51 10.67 -18.23
C ASP A 8 12.99 10.80 -18.01
N LEU A 9 12.47 10.04 -17.04
CA LEU A 9 11.15 10.30 -16.41
C LEU A 9 10.98 11.80 -16.10
N ASN A 10 12.07 12.47 -15.75
CA ASN A 10 12.10 13.88 -15.42
C ASN A 10 11.94 14.84 -16.61
N LYS A 11 12.12 14.41 -17.86
CA LYS A 11 11.99 15.28 -19.03
C LYS A 11 10.65 15.13 -19.75
N ASN A 12 9.88 14.08 -19.46
CA ASN A 12 8.60 13.83 -20.09
C ASN A 12 7.44 14.42 -19.26
N SER A 13 6.94 15.58 -19.67
CA SER A 13 5.85 16.30 -18.99
C SER A 13 4.52 15.52 -18.96
N ALA A 14 4.18 14.79 -20.03
CA ALA A 14 2.99 13.95 -20.08
C ALA A 14 3.08 12.80 -19.08
N LEU A 15 4.25 12.16 -18.97
CA LEU A 15 4.47 11.09 -17.99
C LEU A 15 4.42 11.61 -16.55
N LYS A 16 5.00 12.79 -16.27
CA LYS A 16 4.85 13.43 -14.96
C LYS A 16 3.40 13.73 -14.62
N LEU A 17 2.60 14.17 -15.60
CA LEU A 17 1.17 14.44 -15.41
C LEU A 17 0.40 13.16 -15.07
N ILE A 18 0.68 12.05 -15.78
CA ILE A 18 0.08 10.73 -15.47
C ILE A 18 0.44 10.31 -14.04
N ILE A 19 1.72 10.43 -13.66
CA ILE A 19 2.18 10.07 -12.31
C ILE A 19 1.53 10.97 -11.26
N PHE A 20 1.41 12.27 -11.52
CA PHE A 20 0.73 13.20 -10.63
C PHE A 20 -0.72 12.78 -10.36
N PHE A 21 -1.49 12.50 -11.41
CA PHE A 21 -2.87 12.02 -11.24
C PHE A 21 -2.90 10.66 -10.52
N ALA A 22 -2.02 9.73 -10.87
CA ALA A 22 -1.93 8.44 -10.17
C ALA A 22 -1.66 8.61 -8.66
N LEU A 23 -0.79 9.54 -8.26
CA LEU A 23 -0.53 9.85 -6.86
C LEU A 23 -1.78 10.40 -6.14
N ILE A 24 -2.62 11.19 -6.80
CA ILE A 24 -3.90 11.63 -6.23
C ILE A 24 -4.80 10.43 -5.92
N PHE A 25 -4.92 9.48 -6.85
CA PHE A 25 -5.68 8.24 -6.61
C PHE A 25 -5.09 7.42 -5.46
N PHE A 26 -3.76 7.32 -5.36
CA PHE A 26 -3.13 6.60 -4.26
C PHE A 26 -3.27 7.31 -2.90
N ILE A 27 -3.31 8.65 -2.86
CA ILE A 27 -3.66 9.39 -1.63
C ILE A 27 -5.12 9.12 -1.25
N GLY A 28 -6.03 9.11 -2.23
CA GLY A 28 -7.43 8.70 -2.00
C GLY A 28 -7.52 7.30 -1.40
N LEU A 29 -6.77 6.35 -1.95
CA LEU A 29 -6.67 4.98 -1.43
C LEU A 29 -6.17 4.93 0.02
N ILE A 30 -5.11 5.69 0.35
CA ILE A 30 -4.59 5.81 1.72
C ILE A 30 -5.68 6.27 2.68
N ILE A 31 -6.47 7.28 2.30
CA ILE A 31 -7.57 7.81 3.12
C ILE A 31 -8.66 6.75 3.30
N THR A 32 -9.10 6.11 2.22
CA THR A 32 -10.15 5.09 2.30
C THR A 32 -9.71 3.85 3.08
N ASN A 33 -8.44 3.45 2.96
CA ASN A 33 -7.86 2.39 3.78
C ASN A 33 -7.88 2.79 5.25
N PHE A 34 -7.48 4.02 5.60
CA PHE A 34 -7.54 4.49 6.98
C PHE A 34 -8.97 4.49 7.55
N LEU A 35 -9.98 4.90 6.76
CA LEU A 35 -11.38 4.80 7.17
C LEU A 35 -11.83 3.34 7.37
N PHE A 36 -11.34 2.43 6.54
CA PHE A 36 -11.60 1.00 6.69
C PHE A 36 -10.91 0.42 7.93
N MET A 37 -9.65 0.80 8.19
CA MET A 37 -8.94 0.48 9.42
C MET A 37 -9.69 0.98 10.66
N TYR A 38 -10.25 2.20 10.60
CA TYR A 38 -11.06 2.75 11.69
C TYR A 38 -12.34 1.93 11.92
N LYS A 39 -12.96 1.43 10.86
CA LYS A 39 -14.13 0.52 10.95
C LYS A 39 -13.79 -0.82 11.60
N ILE A 40 -12.62 -1.38 11.31
CA ILE A 40 -12.12 -2.63 11.92
C ILE A 40 -11.64 -2.39 13.37
N GLY A 41 -10.99 -1.25 13.59
CA GLY A 41 -10.29 -0.85 14.79
C GLY A 41 -8.80 -1.24 14.78
N PHE A 42 -8.06 -0.68 15.74
CA PHE A 42 -6.60 -0.76 15.82
C PHE A 42 -6.09 -1.70 16.92
N THR A 43 -6.96 -2.49 17.55
CA THR A 43 -6.60 -3.40 18.63
C THR A 43 -6.94 -4.85 18.27
N PRO A 44 -6.23 -5.85 18.84
CA PRO A 44 -6.58 -7.25 18.64
C PRO A 44 -8.05 -7.55 18.97
N SER A 45 -8.58 -6.99 20.06
CA SER A 45 -9.97 -7.17 20.46
C SER A 45 -10.96 -6.62 19.42
N SER A 46 -10.72 -5.42 18.87
CA SER A 46 -11.61 -4.85 17.84
C SER A 46 -11.61 -5.68 16.56
N VAL A 47 -10.43 -6.21 16.18
CA VAL A 47 -10.30 -7.14 15.04
C VAL A 47 -11.08 -8.42 15.31
N ILE A 48 -10.97 -9.00 16.51
CA ILE A 48 -11.72 -10.21 16.88
C ILE A 48 -13.22 -9.95 16.75
N GLU A 49 -13.74 -8.87 17.35
CA GLU A 49 -15.15 -8.52 17.26
C GLU A 49 -15.60 -8.25 15.81
N TYR A 50 -14.73 -7.67 14.98
CA TYR A 50 -15.04 -7.42 13.57
C TYR A 50 -15.14 -8.70 12.74
N TYR A 51 -14.24 -9.67 12.92
CA TYR A 51 -14.22 -10.89 12.12
C TYR A 51 -15.08 -12.02 12.70
N LEU A 52 -15.08 -12.21 14.03
CA LEU A 52 -15.83 -13.26 14.72
C LEU A 52 -17.24 -12.83 15.14
N GLY A 53 -17.57 -11.55 15.01
CA GLY A 53 -18.84 -11.00 15.46
C GLY A 53 -18.81 -10.64 16.94
N ASN A 54 -19.83 -9.92 17.38
CA ASN A 54 -20.04 -9.55 18.76
C ASN A 54 -21.55 -9.46 19.04
N PRO A 55 -22.13 -10.41 19.82
CA PRO A 55 -23.57 -10.44 20.08
C PRO A 55 -24.05 -9.23 20.90
N ASP A 56 -23.20 -8.64 21.75
CA ASP A 56 -23.57 -7.54 22.64
C ASP A 56 -23.87 -6.24 21.86
N VAL A 57 -23.32 -6.13 20.65
CA VAL A 57 -23.57 -5.00 19.72
C VAL A 57 -24.26 -5.45 18.43
N PHE A 58 -24.88 -6.64 18.45
CA PHE A 58 -25.61 -7.24 17.32
C PHE A 58 -24.78 -7.28 16.02
N ARG A 59 -23.48 -7.56 16.15
CA ARG A 59 -22.56 -7.68 15.02
C ARG A 59 -22.42 -9.14 14.61
N GLU A 60 -22.90 -9.44 13.41
CA GLU A 60 -22.68 -10.74 12.80
C GLU A 60 -21.19 -10.95 12.43
N PRO A 61 -20.69 -12.19 12.53
CA PRO A 61 -19.37 -12.51 12.02
C PRO A 61 -19.26 -12.30 10.51
N LYS A 62 -18.03 -12.14 10.04
CA LYS A 62 -17.75 -12.10 8.59
C LYS A 62 -18.13 -13.41 7.92
N SER A 63 -18.89 -13.30 6.83
CA SER A 63 -19.28 -14.42 5.99
C SER A 63 -18.12 -14.85 5.09
N TYR A 64 -18.13 -16.13 4.68
CA TYR A 64 -17.13 -16.66 3.75
C TYR A 64 -17.15 -15.91 2.41
N GLY A 65 -18.33 -15.68 1.85
CA GLY A 65 -18.49 -14.93 0.60
C GLY A 65 -17.90 -13.53 0.67
N SER A 66 -18.16 -12.79 1.76
CA SER A 66 -17.57 -11.46 1.96
C SER A 66 -16.05 -11.50 2.02
N LEU A 67 -15.45 -12.53 2.63
CA LEU A 67 -14.00 -12.69 2.68
C LEU A 67 -13.40 -13.04 1.32
N VAL A 68 -14.08 -13.89 0.52
CA VAL A 68 -13.66 -14.20 -0.85
C VAL A 68 -13.66 -12.94 -1.71
N GLU A 69 -14.76 -12.19 -1.68
CA GLU A 69 -14.90 -10.94 -2.45
C GLU A 69 -13.81 -9.95 -2.08
N GLU A 70 -13.65 -9.66 -0.78
CA GLU A 70 -12.62 -8.76 -0.26
C GLU A 70 -11.23 -9.21 -0.74
N THR A 71 -10.90 -10.49 -0.56
CA THR A 71 -9.61 -11.07 -0.97
C THR A 71 -9.36 -10.96 -2.47
N HIS A 72 -10.35 -11.26 -3.29
CA HIS A 72 -10.21 -11.21 -4.76
C HIS A 72 -9.88 -9.80 -5.24
N PHE A 73 -10.65 -8.81 -4.77
CA PHE A 73 -10.43 -7.42 -5.15
C PHE A 73 -9.12 -6.87 -4.56
N HIS A 74 -8.80 -7.17 -3.30
CA HIS A 74 -7.58 -6.69 -2.67
C HIS A 74 -6.32 -7.27 -3.32
N LEU A 75 -6.29 -8.58 -3.61
CA LEU A 75 -5.13 -9.20 -4.27
C LEU A 75 -4.86 -8.58 -5.65
N PHE A 76 -5.91 -8.39 -6.46
CA PHE A 76 -5.76 -7.78 -7.77
C PHE A 76 -5.31 -6.31 -7.68
N ALA A 77 -6.02 -5.52 -6.88
CA ALA A 77 -5.74 -4.09 -6.75
C ALA A 77 -4.35 -3.85 -6.15
N MET A 78 -4.06 -4.44 -4.98
CA MET A 78 -2.77 -4.25 -4.31
C MET A 78 -1.61 -4.85 -5.09
N GLY A 79 -1.82 -5.95 -5.81
CA GLY A 79 -0.81 -6.51 -6.72
C GLY A 79 -0.34 -5.48 -7.75
N ILE A 80 -1.28 -4.81 -8.43
CA ILE A 80 -0.96 -3.78 -9.43
C ILE A 80 -0.40 -2.51 -8.77
N ILE A 81 -0.98 -2.07 -7.65
CA ILE A 81 -0.57 -0.84 -6.95
C ILE A 81 0.86 -0.98 -6.42
N LEU A 82 1.15 -2.06 -5.69
CA LEU A 82 2.48 -2.30 -5.14
C LEU A 82 3.51 -2.52 -6.23
N MET A 83 3.17 -3.25 -7.31
CA MET A 83 4.05 -3.37 -8.47
C MET A 83 4.38 -1.99 -9.05
N THR A 84 3.36 -1.15 -9.27
CA THR A 84 3.52 0.18 -9.87
C THR A 84 4.36 1.12 -8.99
N LEU A 85 4.01 1.23 -7.72
CA LEU A 85 4.70 2.11 -6.77
C LEU A 85 6.16 1.66 -6.56
N ASN A 86 6.39 0.36 -6.34
CA ASN A 86 7.76 -0.14 -6.18
C ASN A 86 8.58 0.05 -7.46
N HIS A 87 8.00 -0.19 -8.64
CA HIS A 87 8.66 0.06 -9.91
C HIS A 87 9.06 1.55 -10.06
N LEU A 88 8.16 2.48 -9.74
CA LEU A 88 8.48 3.92 -9.75
C LEU A 88 9.56 4.27 -8.72
N MET A 89 9.53 3.65 -7.54
CA MET A 89 10.53 3.84 -6.49
C MET A 89 11.94 3.37 -6.92
N LEU A 90 12.07 2.46 -7.89
CA LEU A 90 13.38 2.04 -8.42
C LEU A 90 14.16 3.19 -9.07
N PHE A 91 13.49 4.24 -9.55
CA PHE A 91 14.11 5.43 -10.14
C PHE A 91 14.58 6.46 -9.10
N SER A 92 14.34 6.22 -7.81
CA SER A 92 14.85 7.06 -6.73
C SER A 92 16.37 6.89 -6.52
N ASN A 93 17.00 7.85 -5.84
CA ASN A 93 18.42 7.77 -5.48
C ASN A 93 18.69 6.92 -4.22
N LEU A 94 17.71 6.13 -3.77
CA LEU A 94 17.91 5.23 -2.63
C LEU A 94 18.99 4.19 -2.95
N LYS A 95 19.76 3.80 -1.93
CA LYS A 95 20.70 2.67 -2.06
C LYS A 95 19.92 1.40 -2.41
N ASN A 96 20.53 0.51 -3.19
CA ASN A 96 19.88 -0.70 -3.67
C ASN A 96 19.34 -1.60 -2.55
N SER A 97 20.05 -1.68 -1.41
CA SER A 97 19.61 -2.45 -0.25
C SER A 97 18.28 -1.95 0.34
N HIS A 98 18.10 -0.63 0.45
CA HIS A 98 16.85 -0.03 0.96
C HIS A 98 15.70 -0.27 0.00
N LYS A 99 15.95 -0.20 -1.32
CA LYS A 99 14.94 -0.50 -2.35
C LYS A 99 14.42 -1.93 -2.19
N VAL A 100 15.34 -2.90 -2.10
CA VAL A 100 14.98 -4.32 -1.91
C VAL A 100 14.21 -4.54 -0.60
N LEU A 101 14.64 -3.91 0.50
CA LEU A 101 13.96 -4.02 1.79
C LEU A 101 12.53 -3.44 1.74
N ILE A 102 12.34 -2.28 1.10
CA ILE A 102 11.01 -1.68 0.92
C ILE A 102 10.09 -2.58 0.10
N ILE A 103 10.61 -3.17 -0.98
CA ILE A 103 9.87 -4.13 -1.81
C ILE A 103 9.43 -5.33 -0.96
N ILE A 104 10.36 -5.97 -0.26
CA ILE A 104 10.05 -7.17 0.54
C ILE A 104 9.00 -6.85 1.61
N ILE A 105 9.19 -5.76 2.36
CA ILE A 105 8.26 -5.42 3.45
C ILE A 105 6.88 -5.06 2.90
N SER A 106 6.80 -4.23 1.86
CA SER A 106 5.51 -3.79 1.30
C SER A 106 4.67 -4.95 0.74
N PHE A 107 5.29 -5.87 -0.01
CA PHE A 107 4.57 -7.04 -0.51
C PHE A 107 4.22 -8.03 0.61
N THR A 108 5.13 -8.26 1.54
CA THR A 108 4.91 -9.22 2.63
C THR A 108 3.82 -8.73 3.58
N SER A 109 3.82 -7.45 3.95
CA SER A 109 2.79 -6.89 4.84
C SER A 109 1.41 -6.97 4.22
N CYS A 110 1.27 -6.64 2.92
CA CYS A 110 0.00 -6.75 2.20
C CYS A 110 -0.50 -8.21 2.15
N LEU A 111 0.36 -9.17 1.82
CA LEU A 111 -0.03 -10.59 1.80
C LEU A 111 -0.44 -11.08 3.20
N LEU A 112 0.28 -10.67 4.25
CA LEU A 112 -0.09 -10.98 5.63
C LEU A 112 -1.40 -10.32 6.05
N ASP A 113 -1.68 -9.10 5.58
CA ASP A 113 -2.93 -8.39 5.86
C ASP A 113 -4.15 -9.11 5.27
N ILE A 114 -4.03 -9.53 4.00
CA ILE A 114 -5.07 -10.31 3.33
C ILE A 114 -5.24 -11.67 4.01
N SER A 115 -4.13 -12.38 4.25
CA SER A 115 -4.18 -13.75 4.82
C SER A 115 -4.70 -13.76 6.25
N SER A 116 -4.33 -12.76 7.07
CA SER A 116 -4.72 -12.70 8.48
C SER A 116 -6.22 -12.55 8.67
N SER A 117 -6.95 -11.91 7.74
CA SER A 117 -8.43 -11.90 7.74
C SER A 117 -9.03 -13.30 7.78
N TRP A 118 -8.45 -14.24 7.02
CA TRP A 118 -8.86 -15.65 7.01
C TRP A 118 -8.45 -16.39 8.27
N LEU A 119 -7.20 -16.16 8.72
CA LEU A 119 -6.65 -16.83 9.90
C LEU A 119 -7.42 -16.46 11.17
N VAL A 120 -7.78 -15.18 11.33
CA VAL A 120 -8.63 -14.72 12.45
C VAL A 120 -9.99 -15.39 12.41
N ARG A 121 -10.60 -15.49 11.22
CA ARG A 121 -11.96 -16.01 11.07
C ARG A 121 -12.05 -17.53 11.27
N TYR A 122 -11.09 -18.29 10.74
CA TYR A 122 -11.21 -19.73 10.57
C TYR A 122 -10.14 -20.57 11.28
N VAL A 123 -9.08 -19.96 11.82
CA VAL A 123 -7.99 -20.70 12.47
C VAL A 123 -7.92 -20.37 13.97
N SER A 124 -7.68 -19.10 14.33
CA SER A 124 -7.57 -18.68 15.73
C SER A 124 -7.68 -17.17 15.88
N SER A 125 -8.33 -16.71 16.95
CA SER A 125 -8.40 -15.29 17.32
C SER A 125 -7.02 -14.68 17.64
N SER A 126 -6.00 -15.50 17.95
CA SER A 126 -4.62 -15.04 18.19
C SER A 126 -3.98 -14.36 16.98
N PHE A 127 -4.44 -14.65 15.77
CA PHE A 127 -3.98 -13.98 14.55
C PHE A 127 -4.46 -12.53 14.42
N SER A 128 -5.28 -12.04 15.34
CA SER A 128 -5.72 -10.65 15.36
C SER A 128 -4.56 -9.68 15.53
N LEU A 129 -3.52 -10.05 16.28
CA LEU A 129 -2.29 -9.26 16.36
C LEU A 129 -1.57 -9.20 15.01
N LEU A 130 -1.49 -10.32 14.30
CA LEU A 130 -0.92 -10.36 12.96
C LEU A 130 -1.68 -9.40 12.04
N LYS A 131 -3.02 -9.44 12.05
CA LYS A 131 -3.87 -8.53 11.27
C LYS A 131 -3.59 -7.06 11.57
N VAL A 132 -3.58 -6.65 12.84
CA VAL A 132 -3.31 -5.25 13.22
C VAL A 132 -1.93 -4.81 12.73
N THR A 133 -0.91 -5.63 12.99
CA THR A 133 0.47 -5.28 12.64
C THR A 133 0.68 -5.22 11.12
N SER A 134 0.17 -6.19 10.36
CA SER A 134 0.29 -6.20 8.90
C SER A 134 -0.42 -5.00 8.26
N MET A 135 -1.63 -4.69 8.72
CA MET A 135 -2.44 -3.57 8.23
C MET A 135 -1.73 -2.23 8.43
N ILE A 136 -1.12 -2.03 9.60
CA ILE A 136 -0.35 -0.81 9.91
C ILE A 136 0.93 -0.75 9.08
N VAL A 137 1.68 -1.84 8.98
CA VAL A 137 2.94 -1.88 8.21
C VAL A 137 2.67 -1.65 6.73
N GLU A 138 1.64 -2.27 6.16
CA GLU A 138 1.19 -2.02 4.78
C GLU A 138 0.87 -0.54 4.56
N GLN A 139 0.07 0.07 5.44
CA GLN A 139 -0.31 1.48 5.32
C GLN A 139 0.90 2.42 5.40
N VAL A 140 1.83 2.15 6.32
CA VAL A 140 3.07 2.93 6.46
C VAL A 140 3.93 2.81 5.20
N PHE A 141 4.08 1.61 4.63
CA PHE A 141 4.90 1.40 3.45
C PHE A 141 4.28 1.96 2.17
N LEU A 142 2.94 1.92 2.04
CA LEU A 142 2.25 2.62 0.95
C LEU A 142 2.49 4.14 1.02
N LEU A 143 2.35 4.74 2.21
CA LEU A 143 2.64 6.17 2.40
C LEU A 143 4.10 6.50 2.12
N LEU A 144 5.03 5.68 2.62
CA LEU A 144 6.47 5.82 2.38
C LEU A 144 6.80 5.81 0.89
N LEU A 145 6.23 4.87 0.12
CA LEU A 145 6.41 4.78 -1.33
C LEU A 145 5.92 6.06 -2.03
N ILE A 146 4.73 6.55 -1.68
CA ILE A 146 4.17 7.80 -2.24
C ILE A 146 5.11 8.97 -1.96
N ILE A 147 5.63 9.10 -0.73
CA ILE A 147 6.56 10.17 -0.35
C ILE A 147 7.87 10.07 -1.15
N ILE A 148 8.47 8.88 -1.25
CA ILE A 148 9.71 8.66 -2.00
C ILE A 148 9.54 9.02 -3.47
N ILE A 149 8.45 8.59 -4.10
CA ILE A 149 8.17 8.86 -5.52
C ILE A 149 7.97 10.36 -5.74
N THR A 150 7.18 11.00 -4.86
CA THR A 150 6.93 12.44 -4.92
C THR A 150 8.24 13.24 -4.81
N GLN A 151 9.11 12.88 -3.86
CA GLN A 151 10.42 13.50 -3.69
C GLN A 151 11.33 13.25 -4.91
N SER A 152 11.34 12.03 -5.43
CA SER A 152 12.19 11.63 -6.55
C SER A 152 11.85 12.37 -7.84
N ILE A 153 10.57 12.63 -8.10
CA ILE A 153 10.08 13.17 -9.38
C ILE A 153 9.93 14.69 -9.35
N PHE A 154 9.37 15.25 -8.26
CA PHE A 154 9.00 16.67 -8.23
C PHE A 154 10.01 17.55 -7.51
N LEU A 155 10.61 17.07 -6.42
CA LEU A 155 11.49 17.91 -5.58
C LEU A 155 12.95 17.94 -6.06
N LYS A 156 13.43 16.92 -6.78
CA LYS A 156 14.83 16.88 -7.24
C LYS A 156 15.14 17.82 -8.42
N ASN A 157 14.15 18.14 -9.27
CA ASN A 157 14.35 19.01 -10.43
C ASN A 157 14.72 20.47 -10.06
N GLN A 158 14.36 20.96 -8.87
CA GLN A 158 14.65 22.34 -8.48
C GLN A 158 16.12 22.59 -8.09
N LYS A 159 16.88 21.56 -7.68
CA LYS A 159 18.27 21.76 -7.25
C LYS A 159 19.27 21.86 -8.41
N GLU A 160 18.97 21.27 -9.56
CA GLU A 160 19.85 21.31 -10.74
C GLU A 160 19.60 22.56 -11.61
N GLU A 161 18.38 23.10 -11.64
CA GLU A 161 18.05 24.34 -12.38
C GLU A 161 18.61 25.62 -11.74
N VAL A 162 18.88 25.62 -10.43
CA VAL A 162 19.42 26.82 -9.72
C VAL A 162 20.94 26.92 -9.83
N THR A 163 21.64 25.83 -10.13
CA THR A 163 23.11 25.81 -10.29
C THR A 163 23.63 26.32 -11.64
N TYR A 164 22.75 26.74 -12.55
CA TYR A 164 23.10 27.35 -13.84
C TYR A 164 22.38 28.69 -14.04
N LYS A 165 22.53 29.61 -13.10
CA LYS A 165 22.29 31.05 -13.33
C LYS A 165 23.49 31.86 -12.85
#